data_AF-G3GX65-F1
#
_entry.id   AF-G3GX65-F1
#
_cell.length_a   1.000
_cell.length_b   1.000
_cell.length_c   1.000
_cell.angle_alpha   90.00
_cell.angle_beta   90.00
_cell.angle_gamma   90.00
#
_symmetry.space_group_name_H-M   'P 1'
#
loop_
_entity.id
_entity.type
_entity.pdbx_description
1 polymer ?
#
loop_
_entity_poly.entity_id
_entity_poly.type
_entity_poly.pdbx_seq_one_letter_code
_entity_poly.pdbx_strand_id
1 'polypeptide(L)' 'MTEGMSSFGKRRNKTHTLYHRCGSKAYHLQKSTCGNCGYPAKRKRKGGRDSPALAPLPPAREALRSRGAEGA' A
#
# COMPACT_ATOMS: atom_id res chain seq x y z
N MET A 1 -12.94 13.39 -26.68
CA MET A 1 -11.80 13.25 -25.74
C MET A 1 -12.05 11.98 -24.94
N THR A 2 -11.28 10.91 -25.16
CA THR A 2 -11.46 9.64 -24.43
C THR A 2 -10.55 9.63 -23.20
N GLU A 3 -11.16 9.73 -22.02
CA GLU A 3 -10.47 9.49 -20.75
C GLU A 3 -10.29 7.98 -20.58
N GLY A 4 -9.07 7.51 -20.27
CA GLY A 4 -8.81 6.08 -20.06
C GLY A 4 -7.77 5.50 -21.01
N MET A 5 -8.09 4.42 -21.75
CA MET A 5 -7.14 3.55 -22.47
C MET A 5 -6.11 4.29 -23.33
N SER A 6 -6.54 5.28 -24.10
CA SER A 6 -5.68 6.09 -24.98
C SER A 6 -4.63 6.90 -24.21
N SER A 7 -4.87 7.22 -22.94
CA SER A 7 -3.96 7.98 -22.07
C SER A 7 -2.88 7.12 -21.41
N PHE A 8 -3.13 5.82 -21.18
CA PHE A 8 -2.16 4.92 -20.55
C PHE A 8 -0.91 4.68 -21.42
N GLY A 9 -1.05 4.60 -22.75
CA GLY A 9 0.07 4.42 -23.68
C GLY A 9 1.08 5.60 -23.68
N LYS A 10 0.71 6.75 -23.12
CA LYS A 10 1.56 7.94 -23.00
C LYS A 10 2.34 8.00 -21.66
N ARG A 11 2.05 7.13 -20.69
CA ARG A 11 2.65 7.15 -19.34
C ARG A 11 4.01 6.42 -19.31
N ARG A 12 5.07 7.06 -19.81
CA ARG A 12 6.43 6.47 -19.87
C ARG A 12 7.39 7.02 -18.80
N ASN A 13 7.09 8.22 -18.31
CA ASN A 13 7.90 8.94 -17.34
C ASN A 13 7.50 8.52 -15.91
N LYS A 14 8.49 8.26 -15.07
CA LYS A 14 8.27 7.83 -13.69
C LYS A 14 8.39 9.07 -12.81
N THR A 15 7.36 9.36 -12.03
CA THR A 15 7.38 10.43 -11.03
C THR A 15 7.87 9.93 -9.67
N HIS A 16 7.74 8.63 -9.40
CA HIS A 16 8.06 8.01 -8.11
C HIS A 16 9.13 6.91 -8.23
N THR A 17 10.13 6.95 -7.35
CA THR A 17 11.20 5.95 -7.23
C THR A 17 11.34 5.41 -5.82
N LEU A 18 12.11 4.33 -5.68
CA LEU A 18 12.43 3.71 -4.40
C LEU A 18 13.36 4.63 -3.59
N TYR A 19 13.07 4.79 -2.30
CA TYR A 19 13.85 5.64 -1.41
C TYR A 19 14.59 4.87 -0.33
N HIS A 20 15.88 5.14 -0.15
CA HIS A 20 16.74 4.41 0.79
C HIS A 20 16.31 4.54 2.27
N ARG A 21 15.68 5.64 2.69
CA ARG A 21 15.28 5.81 4.12
C ARG A 21 14.08 4.97 4.56
N CYS A 22 13.19 4.62 3.65
CA CYS A 22 11.95 3.92 3.98
C CYS A 22 11.68 2.69 3.12
N GLY A 23 12.50 2.42 2.11
CA GLY A 23 12.34 1.27 1.21
C GLY A 23 11.11 1.33 0.31
N SER A 24 10.27 2.36 0.41
CA SER A 24 9.03 2.48 -0.38
C SER A 24 9.28 3.24 -1.68
N LYS A 25 8.54 2.88 -2.73
CA LYS A 25 8.50 3.61 -4.01
C LYS A 25 7.64 4.87 -3.92
N ALA A 26 8.03 5.77 -3.01
CA ALA A 26 7.30 6.99 -2.68
C ALA A 26 8.18 8.25 -2.80
N TYR A 27 9.40 8.13 -3.35
CA TYR A 27 10.24 9.30 -3.59
C TYR A 27 9.82 10.01 -4.86
N HIS A 28 9.38 11.26 -4.73
CA HIS A 28 9.03 12.11 -5.84
C HIS A 28 10.28 12.75 -6.45
N LEU A 29 10.65 12.35 -7.66
CA LEU A 29 11.87 12.78 -8.35
C LEU A 29 11.96 14.30 -8.50
N GLN A 30 10.93 14.91 -9.11
CA GLN A 30 10.94 16.35 -9.41
C GLN A 30 10.91 17.23 -8.16
N LYS A 31 10.20 16.80 -7.11
CA LYS A 31 10.01 17.58 -5.87
C LYS A 31 11.02 17.22 -4.79
N SER A 32 11.88 16.24 -5.03
CA SER A 32 12.84 15.70 -4.06
C SER A 32 12.24 15.43 -2.67
N THR A 33 11.02 14.87 -2.64
CA THR A 33 10.26 14.64 -1.40
C THR A 33 9.76 13.20 -1.30
N CYS A 34 9.70 12.67 -0.09
CA CYS A 34 9.24 11.29 0.16
C CYS A 34 7.80 11.29 0.70
N GLY A 35 6.88 10.69 -0.05
CA GLY A 35 5.46 10.57 0.31
C GLY A 35 5.20 9.69 1.54
N ASN A 36 6.03 8.67 1.79
CA ASN A 36 5.88 7.79 2.96
C ASN A 36 6.56 8.38 4.20
N CYS A 37 7.84 8.72 4.07
CA CYS A 37 8.70 9.06 5.19
C CYS A 37 8.82 10.54 5.51
N GLY A 38 8.43 11.44 4.59
CA GLY A 38 8.46 12.88 4.86
C GLY A 38 9.76 13.62 4.57
N TYR A 39 10.75 12.99 3.94
CA TYR A 39 11.92 13.71 3.41
C TYR A 39 11.48 14.97 2.63
N PRO A 40 12.06 16.18 2.86
CA PRO A 40 13.29 16.52 3.60
C PRO A 40 13.24 16.57 5.13
N ALA A 41 12.09 16.36 5.77
CA ALA A 41 11.97 16.49 7.21
C ALA A 41 12.93 15.54 7.97
N LYS A 42 13.51 16.04 9.07
CA LYS A 42 14.41 15.26 9.95
C LYS A 42 13.68 14.11 10.63
N ARG A 43 12.43 14.34 11.05
CA ARG A 43 11.56 13.33 11.68
C ARG A 43 10.77 12.59 10.60
N LYS A 44 10.71 11.26 10.73
CA LYS A 44 9.86 10.44 9.85
C LYS A 44 8.39 10.83 10.07
N ARG A 45 7.63 11.00 8.99
CA ARG A 45 6.18 11.17 9.08
C ARG A 45 5.56 9.90 9.68
N LYS A 46 4.89 10.04 10.83
CA LYS A 46 4.06 8.99 11.42
C LYS A 46 2.65 9.16 10.84
N GLY A 47 2.38 8.49 9.73
CA GLY A 47 1.04 8.45 9.14
C GLY A 47 0.12 7.66 10.06
N GLY A 48 -0.66 8.34 10.90
CA GLY A 48 -1.77 7.70 11.59
C GLY A 48 -2.88 7.45 10.59
N ARG A 49 -2.91 6.24 10.01
CA ARG A 49 -4.04 5.52 9.40
C ARG A 49 -3.50 4.49 8.41
N ASP A 50 -2.99 3.40 8.96
CA ASP A 50 -2.96 2.12 8.27
C ASP A 50 -3.10 1.05 9.37
N SER A 51 -4.33 0.91 9.88
CA SER A 51 -4.74 -0.42 10.31
C SER A 51 -4.95 -1.16 9.00
N PRO A 52 -4.12 -2.16 8.64
CA PRO A 52 -4.41 -2.97 7.49
C PRO A 52 -5.76 -3.64 7.74
N ALA A 53 -6.79 -3.27 6.97
CA ALA A 53 -8.01 -4.06 6.83
C ALA A 53 -7.75 -5.33 6.00
N LEU A 54 -6.66 -6.01 6.32
CA LEU A 54 -6.49 -7.43 6.05
C LEU A 54 -6.13 -8.04 7.39
N ALA A 55 -7.15 -8.24 8.23
CA ALA A 55 -7.04 -9.33 9.19
C ALA A 55 -6.67 -10.57 8.35
N PRO A 56 -5.56 -11.27 8.63
CA PRO A 56 -5.31 -12.54 7.98
C PRO A 56 -6.54 -13.41 8.24
N LEU A 57 -7.17 -13.91 7.18
CA LEU A 57 -8.23 -14.91 7.31
C LEU A 57 -7.69 -16.03 8.21
N PRO A 58 -8.44 -16.48 9.23
CA PRO A 58 -7.95 -17.51 10.12
C PRO A 58 -7.54 -18.74 9.28
N PRO A 59 -6.47 -19.44 9.68
CA PRO A 59 -6.03 -20.63 8.96
C PRO A 59 -7.19 -21.62 8.88
N ALA A 60 -7.40 -22.23 7.70
CA ALA A 60 -8.54 -23.10 7.37
C ALA A 60 -8.84 -24.23 8.40
N ARG A 61 -7.88 -24.55 9.30
CA ARG A 61 -8.06 -25.50 10.40
C ARG A 61 -9.15 -25.13 11.42
N GLU A 62 -9.52 -23.86 11.55
CA GLU A 62 -10.58 -23.43 12.48
C GLU A 62 -11.99 -23.56 11.90
N ALA A 63 -12.14 -23.65 10.57
CA ALA A 63 -13.45 -23.78 9.90
C ALA A 63 -14.10 -25.18 10.06
N LEU A 64 -13.33 -26.21 10.44
CA LEU A 64 -13.87 -27.57 10.63
C LEU A 64 -14.46 -27.80 12.03
N ARG A 65 -14.10 -26.99 13.04
CA ARG A 65 -14.59 -27.14 14.42
C ARG A 65 -16.00 -26.59 14.63
N SER A 66 -16.50 -25.72 13.75
CA SER A 66 -17.83 -25.12 13.85
C SER A 66 -18.94 -25.95 13.17
N ARG A 67 -18.61 -27.00 12.41
CA ARG A 67 -19.61 -27.89 11.77
C ARG A 67 -20.04 -29.08 12.65
N GLY A 68 -19.58 -29.15 13.89
CA GLY A 68 -19.82 -30.26 14.82
C GLY A 68 -20.66 -29.91 16.06
N ALA A 69 -21.41 -28.80 16.06
CA ALA A 69 -22.22 -28.36 17.19
C ALA A 69 -23.72 -28.18 16.87
N GLU A 70 -24.18 -28.62 15.71
CA GLU A 70 -25.62 -28.76 15.40
C GLU A 70 -25.90 -30.24 15.13
N GLY A 71 -26.12 -30.96 16.20
CA GLY A 71 -26.39 -32.40 16.21
C GLY A 71 -27.00 -32.79 17.56
N ALA A 72 -28.16 -32.21 17.85
CA ALA A 72 -29.10 -32.63 18.89
C ALA A 72 -30.49 -32.68 18.25
#